data_AF-A0A2N0RVF6-F1
#
_entry.id   AF-A0A2N0RVF6-F1
#
_cell.length_a   1.000
_cell.length_b   1.000
_cell.length_c   1.000
_cell.angle_alpha   90.00
_cell.angle_beta   90.00
_cell.angle_gamma   90.00
#
_symmetry.space_group_name_H-M   'P 1'
#
loop_
_entity.id
_entity.type
_entity.pdbx_description
1 polymer ?
#
loop_
_entity_poly.entity_id
_entity_poly.type
_entity_poly.pdbx_seq_one_letter_code
_entity_poly.pdbx_strand_id
1 'polypeptide(L)'
;MIIHNQIYLNILNIWDHQFSSQTSLLNAQANSPLTRNIIEYLILYSQSRLWTNDIFFTTKFLDSPSKKLNRIENLFCIMHNYKLDFRFSFKFNTKGGIYPISSYFIRSNQFFNFVKSLKKKEIFYLKQIITADGLFLKTWKEIKGFLTNKKGCTPEWYKYLKENIILNQNNLRLNFDLSPTNIQNPLITRPKIIPQSSNITRIKNVWIAYWCLCTKTVIFGRVVEKNHFYNYHQTITFEHYTYIPESHHTSNNLTPRSRPTYLSKCTGCVLSENNIYNNNTLHTCYITSLSNSTIIINVSKSNLTFPNYKKPIYKCIKQFTTIQ
;
A
#
# COMPACT_ATOMS: atom_id res chain seq x y z
N MET A 1 -26.01 12.75 -9.36
CA MET A 1 -24.57 12.96 -9.10
C MET A 1 -24.33 14.46 -9.11
N ILE A 2 -23.82 15.05 -8.01
CA ILE A 2 -23.64 16.50 -7.85
C ILE A 2 -22.27 16.88 -8.43
N ILE A 3 -22.27 17.69 -9.48
CA ILE A 3 -21.09 18.42 -9.94
C ILE A 3 -21.13 19.77 -9.21
N HIS A 4 -20.25 19.96 -8.24
CA HIS A 4 -20.07 21.29 -7.64
C HIS A 4 -19.13 22.07 -8.58
N ASN A 5 -19.65 23.09 -9.25
CA ASN A 5 -18.82 24.01 -10.03
C ASN A 5 -19.12 25.45 -9.57
N GLN A 6 -18.12 26.08 -8.97
CA GLN A 6 -18.22 27.37 -8.30
C GLN A 6 -17.71 28.53 -9.17
N ILE A 7 -17.74 28.39 -10.50
CA ILE A 7 -17.14 29.36 -11.42
C ILE A 7 -18.10 29.58 -12.59
N TYR A 8 -19.00 30.55 -12.43
CA TYR A 8 -19.60 31.25 -13.56
C TYR A 8 -19.22 32.73 -13.42
N LEU A 9 -18.28 33.18 -14.26
CA LEU A 9 -18.12 34.54 -14.80
C LEU A 9 -16.74 34.68 -15.48
N ASN A 10 -16.60 34.15 -16.70
CA ASN A 10 -15.81 34.76 -17.79
C ASN A 10 -15.85 33.86 -19.03
N ILE A 11 -16.56 34.28 -20.07
CA ILE A 11 -16.53 33.61 -21.37
C ILE A 11 -15.31 34.13 -22.13
N LEU A 12 -14.23 33.35 -22.19
CA LEU A 12 -12.99 33.76 -22.87
C LEU A 12 -12.73 33.00 -24.18
N ASN A 13 -13.41 31.86 -24.45
CA ASN A 13 -13.10 31.03 -25.62
C ASN A 13 -14.30 30.17 -26.10
N ILE A 14 -14.54 30.13 -27.41
CA ILE A 14 -15.57 29.27 -28.04
C ILE A 14 -15.34 27.78 -27.78
N TRP A 15 -14.07 27.37 -27.66
CA TRP A 15 -13.69 25.98 -27.38
C TRP A 15 -14.11 25.55 -25.97
N ASP A 16 -14.05 26.45 -24.99
CA ASP A 16 -14.50 26.17 -23.62
C ASP A 16 -16.01 25.97 -23.56
N HIS A 17 -16.77 26.75 -24.34
CA HIS A 17 -18.22 26.57 -24.47
C HIS A 17 -18.58 25.25 -25.13
N GLN A 18 -17.91 24.90 -26.23
CA GLN A 18 -18.13 23.63 -26.90
C GLN A 18 -17.82 22.47 -25.94
N PHE A 19 -16.68 22.53 -25.24
CA PHE A 19 -16.30 21.50 -24.28
C PHE A 19 -17.31 21.38 -23.12
N SER A 20 -17.73 22.51 -22.54
CA SER A 20 -18.75 22.54 -21.48
C SER A 20 -20.08 21.94 -21.95
N SER A 21 -20.52 22.28 -23.16
CA SER A 21 -21.73 21.71 -23.78
C SER A 21 -21.59 20.21 -23.98
N GLN A 22 -20.47 19.74 -24.52
CA GLN A 22 -20.22 18.30 -24.75
C GLN A 22 -20.16 17.50 -23.45
N THR A 23 -19.52 18.05 -22.42
CA THR A 23 -19.42 17.40 -21.10
C THR A 23 -20.79 17.34 -20.41
N SER A 24 -21.56 18.44 -20.48
CA SER A 24 -22.92 18.50 -19.95
C SER A 24 -23.86 17.53 -20.68
N LEU A 25 -23.75 17.44 -22.00
CA LEU A 25 -24.51 16.50 -22.82
C LEU A 25 -24.16 15.05 -22.48
N LEU A 26 -22.87 14.72 -22.38
CA LEU A 26 -22.44 13.38 -21.95
C LEU A 26 -23.03 13.04 -20.58
N ASN A 27 -22.99 13.98 -19.62
CA ASN A 27 -23.56 13.78 -18.29
C ASN A 27 -25.09 13.58 -18.35
N ALA A 28 -25.80 14.38 -19.15
CA ALA A 28 -27.25 14.23 -19.32
C ALA A 28 -27.62 12.87 -19.96
N GLN A 29 -26.87 12.44 -20.98
CA GLN A 29 -27.07 11.16 -21.65
C GLN A 29 -26.73 9.97 -20.73
N ALA A 30 -25.66 10.07 -19.95
CA ALA A 30 -25.27 9.02 -19.00
C ALA A 30 -26.33 8.81 -17.90
N ASN A 31 -27.06 9.86 -17.53
CA ASN A 31 -28.09 9.81 -16.48
C ASN A 31 -29.52 9.65 -17.03
N SER A 32 -29.72 9.67 -18.34
CA SER A 32 -31.04 9.50 -18.95
C SER A 32 -31.39 8.03 -19.09
N PRO A 33 -32.58 7.57 -18.65
CA PRO A 33 -32.98 6.15 -18.75
C PRO A 33 -33.01 5.63 -20.19
N LEU A 34 -33.23 6.52 -21.18
CA LEU A 34 -33.30 6.16 -22.59
C LEU A 34 -31.91 5.95 -23.23
N THR A 35 -30.87 6.62 -22.73
CA THR A 35 -29.54 6.65 -23.39
C THR A 35 -28.42 6.07 -22.52
N ARG A 36 -28.67 5.85 -21.22
CA ARG A 36 -27.69 5.29 -20.27
C ARG A 36 -27.05 4.01 -20.77
N ASN A 37 -27.84 3.04 -21.22
CA ASN A 37 -27.32 1.74 -21.66
C ASN A 37 -26.38 1.87 -22.88
N ILE A 38 -26.64 2.84 -23.75
CA ILE A 38 -25.77 3.14 -24.91
C ILE A 38 -24.45 3.73 -24.42
N ILE A 39 -24.49 4.68 -23.49
CA ILE A 39 -23.28 5.28 -22.90
C ILE A 39 -22.46 4.21 -22.16
N GLU A 40 -23.10 3.35 -21.38
CA GLU A 40 -22.47 2.21 -20.71
C GLU A 40 -21.77 1.28 -21.70
N TYR A 41 -22.45 0.93 -22.80
CA TYR A 41 -21.86 0.13 -23.87
C TYR A 41 -20.64 0.83 -24.51
N LEU A 42 -20.72 2.13 -24.79
CA LEU A 42 -19.61 2.88 -25.39
C LEU A 42 -18.39 2.94 -24.46
N ILE A 43 -18.62 3.07 -23.15
CA ILE A 43 -17.56 3.05 -22.14
C ILE A 43 -16.92 1.67 -22.08
N LEU A 44 -17.73 0.60 -22.04
CA LEU A 44 -17.27 -0.79 -22.07
C LEU A 44 -16.46 -1.12 -23.33
N TYR A 45 -16.97 -0.69 -24.48
CA TYR A 45 -16.29 -0.84 -25.76
C TYR A 45 -14.91 -0.16 -25.72
N SER A 46 -14.86 1.08 -25.24
CA SER A 46 -13.61 1.85 -25.14
C SER A 46 -12.62 1.23 -24.16
N GLN A 47 -13.10 0.74 -23.02
CA GLN A 47 -12.29 0.01 -22.04
C GLN A 47 -11.71 -1.29 -22.60
N SER A 48 -12.50 -2.08 -23.32
CA SER A 48 -12.03 -3.29 -24.00
C SER A 48 -11.00 -2.94 -25.09
N ARG A 49 -11.24 -1.85 -25.84
CA ARG A 49 -10.39 -1.39 -26.94
C ARG A 49 -9.01 -0.91 -26.45
N LEU A 50 -8.99 -0.09 -25.39
CA LEU A 50 -7.78 0.42 -24.75
C LEU A 50 -7.16 -0.58 -23.77
N TRP A 51 -7.86 -1.68 -23.47
CA TRP A 51 -7.46 -2.69 -22.50
C TRP A 51 -7.20 -2.09 -21.11
N THR A 52 -8.26 -1.48 -20.56
CA THR A 52 -8.25 -0.80 -19.26
C THR A 52 -9.57 -0.99 -18.54
N ASN A 53 -9.56 -0.95 -17.20
CA ASN A 53 -10.78 -0.91 -16.38
C ASN A 53 -11.19 0.52 -16.01
N ASP A 54 -10.31 1.49 -16.23
CA ASP A 54 -10.53 2.90 -15.96
C ASP A 54 -9.99 3.73 -17.12
N ILE A 55 -10.91 4.03 -18.05
CA ILE A 55 -10.64 4.87 -19.22
C ILE A 55 -10.24 6.29 -18.82
N PHE A 56 -10.84 6.82 -17.75
CA PHE A 56 -10.57 8.17 -17.29
C PHE A 56 -9.14 8.26 -16.75
N PHE A 57 -8.73 7.29 -15.92
CA PHE A 57 -7.34 7.17 -15.48
C PHE A 57 -6.35 6.99 -16.65
N THR A 58 -6.69 6.14 -17.63
CA THR A 58 -5.78 5.81 -18.73
C THR A 58 -5.53 7.02 -19.64
N THR A 59 -6.57 7.80 -19.93
CA THR A 59 -6.49 9.00 -20.77
C THR A 59 -5.76 10.16 -20.10
N LYS A 60 -5.56 10.12 -18.77
CA LYS A 60 -4.77 11.12 -18.01
C LYS A 60 -3.31 11.22 -18.47
N PHE A 61 -2.77 10.13 -19.01
CA PHE A 61 -1.39 10.07 -19.48
C PHE A 61 -1.22 10.60 -20.90
N LEU A 62 -2.26 11.16 -21.52
CA LEU A 62 -2.18 11.85 -22.79
C LEU A 62 -2.17 13.36 -22.56
N ASP A 63 -1.23 14.05 -23.21
CA ASP A 63 -1.11 15.50 -23.12
C ASP A 63 -2.14 16.21 -24.02
N SER A 64 -2.58 15.52 -25.08
CA SER A 64 -3.55 16.05 -26.03
C SER A 64 -4.40 14.96 -26.68
N PRO A 65 -5.59 15.32 -27.23
CA PRO A 65 -6.46 14.41 -27.96
C PRO A 65 -5.72 13.76 -29.13
N SER A 66 -6.06 12.51 -29.42
CA SER A 66 -5.42 11.74 -30.49
C SER A 66 -6.44 11.27 -31.52
N LYS A 67 -6.06 11.28 -32.80
CA LYS A 67 -6.85 10.67 -33.89
C LYS A 67 -7.06 9.16 -33.70
N LYS A 68 -6.23 8.52 -32.88
CA LYS A 68 -6.33 7.09 -32.53
C LYS A 68 -7.48 6.80 -31.56
N LEU A 69 -7.90 7.82 -30.80
CA LEU A 69 -8.96 7.72 -29.81
C LEU A 69 -10.32 8.04 -30.42
N ASN A 70 -11.37 7.45 -29.85
CA ASN A 70 -12.73 7.78 -30.19
C ASN A 70 -13.15 9.11 -29.52
N ARG A 71 -14.36 9.58 -29.82
CA ARG A 71 -14.86 10.87 -29.31
C ARG A 71 -14.95 10.92 -27.78
N ILE A 72 -15.41 9.84 -27.13
CA ILE A 72 -15.56 9.78 -25.67
C ILE A 72 -14.19 9.73 -24.99
N GLU A 73 -13.28 8.91 -25.51
CA GLU A 73 -11.89 8.82 -25.03
C GLU A 73 -11.17 10.16 -25.17
N ASN A 74 -11.33 10.86 -26.30
CA ASN A 74 -10.79 12.21 -26.49
C ASN A 74 -11.44 13.23 -25.57
N LEU A 75 -12.75 13.13 -25.31
CA LEU A 75 -13.41 14.01 -24.36
C LEU A 75 -12.82 13.82 -22.94
N PHE A 76 -12.60 12.58 -22.50
CA PHE A 76 -11.94 12.30 -21.23
C PHE A 76 -10.50 12.83 -21.19
N CYS A 77 -9.74 12.73 -22.28
CA CYS A 77 -8.42 13.36 -22.39
C CYS A 77 -8.48 14.87 -22.15
N ILE A 78 -9.45 15.57 -22.77
CA ILE A 78 -9.62 17.03 -22.61
C ILE A 78 -10.05 17.37 -21.18
N MET A 79 -10.92 16.57 -20.56
CA MET A 79 -11.38 16.80 -19.19
C MET A 79 -10.25 16.93 -18.16
N HIS A 80 -9.15 16.19 -18.35
CA HIS A 80 -7.96 16.31 -17.49
C HIS A 80 -7.33 17.70 -17.55
N ASN A 81 -7.31 18.34 -18.72
CA ASN A 81 -6.75 19.69 -18.90
C ASN A 81 -7.53 20.74 -18.10
N TYR A 82 -8.84 20.51 -17.91
CA TYR A 82 -9.72 21.37 -17.11
C TYR A 82 -9.83 20.91 -15.64
N LYS A 83 -9.04 19.92 -15.20
CA LYS A 83 -9.08 19.33 -13.85
C LYS A 83 -10.50 18.85 -13.45
N LEU A 84 -11.30 18.42 -14.41
CA LEU A 84 -12.60 17.84 -14.15
C LEU A 84 -12.44 16.36 -13.80
N ASP A 85 -13.16 15.88 -12.80
CA ASP A 85 -13.22 14.46 -12.48
C ASP A 85 -14.48 13.83 -13.09
N PHE A 86 -14.32 12.69 -13.76
CA PHE A 86 -15.45 11.87 -14.22
C PHE A 86 -15.53 10.57 -13.41
N ARG A 87 -16.70 10.28 -12.85
CA ARG A 87 -16.95 9.05 -12.10
C ARG A 87 -18.09 8.27 -12.74
N PHE A 88 -17.82 7.01 -13.03
CA PHE A 88 -18.85 6.08 -13.47
C PHE A 88 -19.69 5.61 -12.27
N SER A 89 -21.00 5.53 -12.45
CA SER A 89 -21.93 4.97 -11.46
C SER A 89 -21.77 3.45 -11.31
N PHE A 90 -21.15 2.80 -12.30
CA PHE A 90 -20.80 1.39 -12.32
C PHE A 90 -19.30 1.20 -12.17
N LYS A 91 -18.90 0.10 -11.54
CA LYS A 91 -17.49 -0.31 -11.43
C LYS A 91 -17.30 -1.65 -12.13
N PHE A 92 -16.29 -1.74 -13.01
CA PHE A 92 -15.90 -3.00 -13.61
C PHE A 92 -14.95 -3.74 -12.68
N ASN A 93 -15.52 -4.71 -11.97
CA ASN A 93 -14.77 -5.60 -11.09
C ASN A 93 -13.85 -6.49 -11.90
N THR A 94 -12.62 -6.04 -12.08
CA THR A 94 -11.54 -6.82 -12.69
C THR A 94 -10.56 -7.22 -11.59
N LYS A 95 -10.24 -8.51 -11.50
CA LYS A 95 -9.26 -9.02 -10.54
C LYS A 95 -7.86 -8.58 -11.00
N GLY A 96 -7.08 -7.90 -10.15
CA GLY A 96 -5.64 -7.77 -10.40
C GLY A 96 -4.98 -6.41 -10.13
N GLY A 97 -5.71 -5.34 -9.76
CA GLY A 97 -5.05 -4.12 -9.27
C GLY A 97 -5.80 -2.82 -9.55
N ILE A 98 -5.10 -1.71 -9.29
CA ILE A 98 -5.60 -0.32 -9.46
C ILE A 98 -4.98 0.34 -10.71
N TYR A 99 -3.85 -0.16 -11.19
CA TYR A 99 -3.05 0.47 -12.25
C TYR A 99 -3.06 -0.36 -13.55
N PRO A 100 -3.95 -0.04 -14.52
CA PRO A 100 -3.98 -0.66 -15.83
C PRO A 100 -2.65 -0.49 -16.54
N ILE A 101 -2.13 -1.58 -17.10
CA ILE A 101 -0.85 -1.54 -17.80
C ILE A 101 -0.91 -0.64 -19.06
N SER A 102 -2.08 -0.51 -19.68
CA SER A 102 -2.34 0.32 -20.86
C SER A 102 -2.03 1.80 -20.66
N SER A 103 -2.19 2.31 -19.44
CA SER A 103 -1.89 3.72 -19.10
C SER A 103 -0.43 4.09 -19.38
N TYR A 104 0.49 3.15 -19.19
CA TYR A 104 1.92 3.33 -19.46
C TYR A 104 2.30 3.21 -20.93
N PHE A 105 1.37 2.73 -21.78
CA PHE A 105 1.62 2.53 -23.21
C PHE A 105 0.92 3.54 -24.10
N ILE A 106 -0.05 4.30 -23.59
CA ILE A 106 -0.99 5.08 -24.41
C ILE A 106 -0.31 6.13 -25.29
N ARG A 107 0.88 6.61 -24.88
CA ARG A 107 1.73 7.53 -25.65
C ARG A 107 2.48 6.86 -26.81
N SER A 108 2.60 5.54 -26.82
CA SER A 108 3.36 4.82 -27.85
C SER A 108 2.64 4.81 -29.20
N ASN A 109 3.42 4.97 -30.28
CA ASN A 109 2.88 4.81 -31.63
C ASN A 109 2.40 3.38 -31.91
N GLN A 110 2.98 2.39 -31.22
CA GLN A 110 2.64 0.98 -31.33
C GLN A 110 1.59 0.52 -30.31
N PHE A 111 0.90 1.44 -29.62
CA PHE A 111 -0.04 1.15 -28.54
C PHE A 111 -1.01 0.00 -28.84
N PHE A 112 -1.72 0.02 -29.96
CA PHE A 112 -2.68 -1.03 -30.29
C PHE A 112 -2.02 -2.38 -30.61
N ASN A 113 -0.78 -2.40 -31.10
CA ASN A 113 -0.01 -3.63 -31.27
C ASN A 113 0.37 -4.22 -29.91
N PHE A 114 0.74 -3.36 -28.95
CA PHE A 114 0.99 -3.77 -27.57
C PHE A 114 -0.29 -4.32 -26.93
N VAL A 115 -1.43 -3.64 -27.09
CA VAL A 115 -2.73 -4.12 -26.59
C VAL A 115 -3.08 -5.51 -27.15
N LYS A 116 -2.91 -5.76 -28.45
CA LYS A 116 -3.15 -7.09 -29.04
C LYS A 116 -2.27 -8.17 -28.39
N SER A 117 -1.00 -7.86 -28.15
CA SER A 117 -0.04 -8.76 -27.48
C SER A 117 -0.42 -9.02 -26.01
N LEU A 118 -0.80 -7.96 -25.29
CA LEU A 118 -1.22 -8.02 -23.88
C LEU A 118 -2.49 -8.84 -23.70
N LYS A 119 -3.50 -8.66 -24.58
CA LYS A 119 -4.72 -9.47 -24.63
C LYS A 119 -4.42 -10.96 -24.76
N LYS A 120 -3.54 -11.33 -25.70
CA LYS A 120 -3.12 -12.73 -25.93
C LYS A 120 -2.36 -13.33 -24.74
N LYS A 121 -1.75 -12.49 -23.91
CA LYS A 121 -1.00 -12.90 -22.71
C LYS A 121 -1.77 -12.70 -21.41
N GLU A 122 -3.02 -12.22 -21.49
CA GLU A 122 -3.88 -11.94 -20.33
C GLU A 122 -3.23 -11.02 -19.28
N ILE A 123 -2.38 -10.10 -19.75
CA ILE A 123 -1.74 -9.09 -18.90
C ILE A 123 -2.59 -7.83 -18.97
N PHE A 124 -3.19 -7.45 -17.86
CA PHE A 124 -4.10 -6.31 -17.75
C PHE A 124 -3.57 -5.22 -16.81
N TYR A 125 -2.85 -5.61 -15.76
CA TYR A 125 -2.38 -4.72 -14.70
C TYR A 125 -0.87 -4.66 -14.62
N LEU A 126 -0.33 -3.48 -14.28
CA LEU A 126 1.09 -3.31 -14.01
C LEU A 126 1.56 -4.21 -12.86
N LYS A 127 0.70 -4.42 -11.85
CA LYS A 127 0.96 -5.31 -10.69
C LYS A 127 1.39 -6.73 -11.08
N GLN A 128 0.92 -7.25 -12.21
CA GLN A 128 1.28 -8.60 -12.66
C GLN A 128 2.77 -8.71 -13.02
N ILE A 129 3.37 -7.63 -13.51
CA ILE A 129 4.72 -7.61 -14.07
C ILE A 129 5.75 -6.89 -13.19
N ILE A 130 5.35 -6.37 -12.02
CA ILE A 130 6.24 -5.78 -11.02
C ILE A 130 6.39 -6.70 -9.80
N THR A 131 7.38 -6.43 -8.97
CA THR A 131 7.61 -7.08 -7.68
C THR A 131 6.53 -6.72 -6.67
N ALA A 132 6.40 -7.52 -5.61
CA ALA A 132 5.35 -7.39 -4.61
C ALA A 132 5.44 -6.06 -3.81
N ASP A 133 6.65 -5.55 -3.61
CA ASP A 133 6.93 -4.25 -2.99
C ASP A 133 6.61 -3.06 -3.92
N GLY A 134 6.33 -3.31 -5.20
CA GLY A 134 6.00 -2.27 -6.17
C GLY A 134 7.18 -1.41 -6.63
N LEU A 135 8.42 -1.82 -6.35
CA LEU A 135 9.63 -1.03 -6.61
C LEU A 135 10.37 -1.44 -7.89
N PHE A 136 10.23 -2.69 -8.32
CA PHE A 136 11.02 -3.25 -9.41
C PHE A 136 10.14 -3.90 -10.48
N LEU A 137 10.56 -3.78 -11.74
CA LEU A 137 9.98 -4.54 -12.84
C LEU A 137 10.54 -5.96 -12.81
N LYS A 138 9.67 -6.98 -12.90
CA LYS A 138 10.10 -8.37 -13.02
C LYS A 138 10.86 -8.60 -14.32
N THR A 139 11.78 -9.55 -14.31
CA THR A 139 12.47 -9.96 -15.54
C THR A 139 11.50 -10.62 -16.50
N TRP A 140 11.76 -10.56 -17.82
CA TRP A 140 10.90 -11.26 -18.78
C TRP A 140 10.83 -12.77 -18.50
N LYS A 141 11.89 -13.38 -17.98
CA LYS A 141 11.91 -14.79 -17.58
C LYS A 141 10.89 -15.08 -16.47
N GLU A 142 10.85 -14.24 -15.43
CA GLU A 142 9.86 -14.34 -14.34
C GLU A 142 8.44 -14.14 -14.86
N ILE A 143 8.23 -13.14 -15.72
CA ILE A 143 6.92 -12.86 -16.32
C ILE A 143 6.45 -14.08 -17.12
N LYS A 144 7.30 -14.58 -18.02
CA LYS A 144 7.03 -15.75 -18.85
C LYS A 144 6.71 -17.00 -18.02
N GLY A 145 7.21 -17.10 -16.79
CA GLY A 145 6.95 -18.22 -15.88
C GLY A 145 5.47 -18.42 -15.53
N PHE A 146 4.72 -17.33 -15.33
CA PHE A 146 3.31 -17.37 -14.91
C PHE A 146 2.30 -17.18 -16.05
N LEU A 147 2.75 -16.85 -17.27
CA LEU A 147 1.85 -16.69 -18.42
C LEU A 147 1.29 -18.03 -18.89
N THR A 148 0.01 -18.02 -19.26
CA THR A 148 -0.68 -19.13 -19.94
C THR A 148 -0.02 -19.42 -21.29
N ASN A 149 0.33 -18.38 -22.05
CA ASN A 149 1.02 -18.50 -23.32
C ASN A 149 2.52 -18.16 -23.24
N LYS A 150 3.33 -19.22 -23.12
CA LYS A 150 4.81 -19.15 -23.04
C LYS A 150 5.52 -19.06 -24.40
N LYS A 151 4.80 -18.98 -25.52
CA LYS A 151 5.44 -18.93 -26.85
C LYS A 151 5.99 -17.53 -27.17
N GLY A 152 7.08 -17.51 -27.95
CA GLY A 152 7.68 -16.32 -28.54
C GLY A 152 8.86 -15.70 -27.79
N CYS A 153 9.48 -14.74 -28.48
CA CYS A 153 10.56 -13.89 -27.99
C CYS A 153 10.03 -12.84 -27.00
N THR A 154 10.95 -12.09 -26.38
CA THR A 154 10.62 -10.94 -25.53
C THR A 154 9.78 -9.92 -26.31
N PRO A 155 8.55 -9.60 -25.86
CA PRO A 155 7.68 -8.66 -26.55
C PRO A 155 8.27 -7.24 -26.60
N GLU A 156 7.95 -6.51 -27.67
CA GLU A 156 8.36 -5.11 -27.83
C GLU A 156 7.80 -4.20 -26.73
N TRP A 157 6.56 -4.45 -26.27
CA TRP A 157 5.99 -3.69 -25.16
C TRP A 157 6.83 -3.79 -23.88
N TYR A 158 7.51 -4.92 -23.65
CA TYR A 158 8.37 -5.08 -22.47
C TYR A 158 9.65 -4.26 -22.61
N LYS A 159 10.22 -4.20 -23.82
CA LYS A 159 11.36 -3.32 -24.11
C LYS A 159 10.97 -1.85 -23.94
N TYR A 160 9.81 -1.47 -24.47
CA TYR A 160 9.26 -0.12 -24.31
C TYR A 160 9.09 0.27 -22.84
N LEU A 161 8.56 -0.62 -21.98
CA LEU A 161 8.51 -0.36 -20.54
C LEU A 161 9.91 -0.16 -19.96
N LYS A 162 10.87 -1.03 -20.32
CA LYS A 162 12.24 -0.93 -19.83
C LYS A 162 12.88 0.43 -20.13
N GLU A 163 12.53 1.04 -21.26
CA GLU A 163 13.04 2.34 -21.67
C GLU A 163 12.30 3.52 -21.01
N ASN A 164 11.00 3.39 -20.71
CA ASN A 164 10.15 4.52 -20.31
C ASN A 164 9.80 4.58 -18.81
N ILE A 165 9.87 3.45 -18.09
CA ILE A 165 9.44 3.38 -16.67
C ILE A 165 10.55 2.97 -15.70
N ILE A 166 11.79 2.79 -16.17
CA ILE A 166 12.91 2.32 -15.33
C ILE A 166 13.96 3.42 -15.17
N LEU A 167 14.42 3.66 -13.94
CA LEU A 167 15.52 4.60 -13.61
C LEU A 167 16.89 4.03 -13.98
N ASN A 168 17.11 2.75 -13.70
CA ASN A 168 18.38 2.08 -13.93
C ASN A 168 18.15 0.71 -14.58
N GLN A 169 18.63 0.56 -15.81
CA GLN A 169 18.47 -0.64 -16.62
C GLN A 169 19.12 -1.89 -16.01
N ASN A 170 20.10 -1.72 -15.12
CA ASN A 170 20.81 -2.82 -14.46
C ASN A 170 19.99 -3.43 -13.32
N ASN A 171 19.21 -2.60 -12.62
CA ASN A 171 18.49 -3.01 -11.42
C ASN A 171 16.97 -3.10 -11.63
N LEU A 172 16.45 -2.72 -12.82
CA LEU A 172 15.02 -2.72 -13.16
C LEU A 172 14.12 -1.93 -12.19
N ARG A 173 14.70 -0.94 -11.50
CA ARG A 173 13.99 -0.09 -10.54
C ARG A 173 13.07 0.88 -11.26
N LEU A 174 11.81 0.94 -10.84
CA LEU A 174 10.82 1.86 -11.41
C LEU A 174 11.17 3.32 -11.12
N ASN A 175 10.74 4.23 -12.00
CA ASN A 175 10.89 5.69 -11.85
C ASN A 175 9.78 6.38 -11.07
N PHE A 176 8.82 5.61 -10.58
CA PHE A 176 7.78 6.06 -9.67
C PHE A 176 7.57 4.98 -8.61
N ASP A 177 7.15 5.42 -7.43
CA ASP A 177 6.69 4.54 -6.38
C ASP A 177 5.19 4.32 -6.55
N LEU A 178 4.77 3.05 -6.56
CA LEU A 178 3.37 2.70 -6.44
C LEU A 178 3.04 2.58 -4.95
N SER A 179 1.92 3.14 -4.51
CA SER A 179 1.46 2.94 -3.14
C SER A 179 1.41 1.44 -2.85
N PRO A 180 2.04 0.96 -1.77
CA PRO A 180 2.07 -0.46 -1.46
C PRO A 180 0.62 -0.92 -1.33
N THR A 181 0.16 -1.75 -2.27
CA THR A 181 -1.08 -2.48 -2.04
C THR A 181 -0.81 -3.37 -0.84
N ASN A 182 -1.60 -3.28 0.23
CA ASN A 182 -1.53 -4.23 1.35
C ASN A 182 -1.68 -5.66 0.83
N ILE A 183 -0.58 -6.31 0.48
CA ILE A 183 -0.58 -7.70 0.05
C ILE A 183 -0.74 -8.51 1.33
N GLN A 184 -1.97 -8.91 1.61
CA GLN A 184 -2.19 -10.02 2.54
C GLN A 184 -1.64 -11.26 1.86
N ASN A 185 -0.40 -11.64 2.17
CA ASN A 185 0.14 -12.92 1.75
C ASN A 185 -0.49 -13.99 2.67
N PRO A 186 -1.40 -14.85 2.17
CA PRO A 186 -2.05 -15.85 3.01
C PRO A 186 -1.07 -16.92 3.52
N LEU A 187 0.11 -17.05 2.91
CA LEU A 187 1.15 -18.01 3.30
C LEU A 187 2.03 -17.50 4.45
N ILE A 188 1.95 -16.21 4.81
CA ILE A 188 2.73 -15.67 5.92
C ILE A 188 1.95 -15.85 7.21
N THR A 189 2.55 -16.57 8.16
CA THR A 189 2.03 -16.67 9.52
C THR A 189 2.05 -15.30 10.18
N ARG A 190 0.86 -14.73 10.40
CA ARG A 190 0.73 -13.44 11.10
C ARG A 190 1.29 -13.57 12.52
N PRO A 191 1.93 -12.51 13.05
CA PRO A 191 2.28 -12.47 14.46
C PRO A 191 1.03 -12.73 15.30
N LYS A 192 1.15 -13.57 16.33
CA LYS A 192 0.02 -13.83 17.23
C LYS A 192 -0.28 -12.54 17.99
N ILE A 193 -1.51 -12.05 17.85
CA ILE A 193 -2.04 -11.00 18.71
C ILE A 193 -2.51 -11.65 20.01
N ILE A 194 -2.52 -10.88 21.08
CA ILE A 194 -3.08 -11.33 22.34
C ILE A 194 -4.59 -11.61 22.16
N PRO A 195 -5.07 -12.82 22.52
CA PRO A 195 -6.48 -13.16 22.36
C PRO A 195 -7.34 -12.27 23.26
N GLN A 196 -8.53 -11.92 22.75
CA GLN A 196 -9.50 -11.16 23.51
C GLN A 196 -10.10 -12.03 24.61
N SER A 197 -10.13 -11.53 25.84
CA SER A 197 -10.75 -12.22 26.98
C SER A 197 -11.68 -11.29 27.73
N SER A 198 -12.86 -11.79 28.09
CA SER A 198 -13.85 -11.05 28.88
C SER A 198 -13.41 -10.80 30.32
N ASN A 199 -12.49 -11.61 30.84
CA ASN A 199 -12.06 -11.56 32.24
C ASN A 199 -10.73 -10.83 32.40
N ILE A 200 -10.62 -10.08 33.51
CA ILE A 200 -9.35 -9.52 33.98
C ILE A 200 -8.47 -10.68 34.43
N THR A 201 -7.29 -10.82 33.82
CA THR A 201 -6.36 -11.90 34.16
C THR A 201 -4.94 -11.37 34.29
N ARG A 202 -4.29 -11.70 35.41
CA ARG A 202 -2.84 -11.50 35.57
C ARG A 202 -2.13 -12.55 34.72
N ILE A 203 -1.32 -12.10 33.79
CA ILE A 203 -0.65 -12.98 32.83
C ILE A 203 0.83 -12.82 33.01
N LYS A 204 1.47 -13.90 33.48
CA LYS A 204 2.91 -13.93 33.70
C LYS A 204 3.61 -14.41 32.43
N ASN A 205 4.76 -13.80 32.14
CA ASN A 205 5.71 -14.21 31.10
C ASN A 205 5.23 -14.10 29.64
N VAL A 206 4.29 -13.21 29.34
CA VAL A 206 3.99 -12.83 27.95
C VAL A 206 4.75 -11.55 27.61
N TRP A 207 5.52 -11.60 26.54
CA TRP A 207 6.21 -10.45 25.99
C TRP A 207 5.49 -9.93 24.76
N ILE A 208 5.45 -8.62 24.59
CA ILE A 208 4.79 -7.96 23.49
C ILE A 208 5.68 -6.90 22.84
N ALA A 209 5.35 -6.60 21.59
CA ALA A 209 5.76 -5.38 20.92
C ALA A 209 4.53 -4.59 20.44
N TYR A 210 4.64 -3.27 20.47
CA TYR A 210 3.58 -2.33 20.09
C TYR A 210 4.19 -1.18 19.30
N TRP A 211 3.54 -0.75 18.21
CA TRP A 211 3.97 0.43 17.46
C TRP A 211 3.33 1.69 18.05
N CYS A 212 4.15 2.54 18.67
CA CYS A 212 3.67 3.79 19.23
C CYS A 212 3.60 4.88 18.16
N LEU A 213 2.40 5.40 17.93
CA LEU A 213 2.19 6.49 16.96
C LEU A 213 2.82 7.81 17.41
N CYS A 214 2.88 8.07 18.73
CA CYS A 214 3.42 9.31 19.29
C CYS A 214 4.93 9.43 19.07
N THR A 215 5.67 8.33 19.27
CA THR A 215 7.13 8.31 19.12
C THR A 215 7.59 7.77 17.77
N LYS A 216 6.68 7.22 16.96
CA LYS A 216 6.97 6.51 15.69
C LYS A 216 8.04 5.43 15.86
N THR A 217 8.00 4.72 16.99
CA THR A 217 8.95 3.64 17.32
C THR A 217 8.24 2.41 17.87
N VAL A 218 8.91 1.26 17.79
CA VAL A 218 8.46 0.02 18.41
C VAL A 218 8.78 0.06 19.90
N ILE A 219 7.77 -0.17 20.72
CA ILE A 219 7.86 -0.32 22.18
C ILE A 219 7.81 -1.80 22.50
N PHE A 220 8.70 -2.24 23.39
CA PHE A 220 8.73 -3.61 23.88
C PHE A 220 8.24 -3.67 25.31
N GLY A 221 7.57 -4.77 25.68
CA GLY A 221 7.08 -4.89 27.03
C GLY A 221 6.80 -6.30 27.51
N ARG A 222 6.78 -6.43 28.83
CA ARG A 222 6.35 -7.65 29.53
C ARG A 222 4.98 -7.39 30.15
N VAL A 223 3.97 -8.16 29.72
CA VAL A 223 2.59 -8.02 30.18
C VAL A 223 2.51 -8.30 31.67
N VAL A 224 1.76 -7.47 32.38
CA VAL A 224 1.47 -7.60 33.81
C VAL A 224 0.03 -8.04 34.00
N GLU A 225 -0.88 -7.34 33.34
CA GLU A 225 -2.32 -7.56 33.43
C GLU A 225 -3.01 -7.26 32.10
N LYS A 226 -4.18 -7.86 31.94
CA LYS A 226 -5.12 -7.51 30.88
C LYS A 226 -6.43 -7.09 31.52
N ASN A 227 -6.93 -5.94 31.10
CA ASN A 227 -8.16 -5.38 31.62
C ASN A 227 -9.19 -5.33 30.50
N HIS A 228 -10.38 -5.87 30.78
CA HIS A 228 -11.53 -5.75 29.89
C HIS A 228 -12.70 -5.24 30.73
N PHE A 229 -13.15 -4.03 30.42
CA PHE A 229 -14.37 -3.48 31.01
C PHE A 229 -15.51 -3.67 30.00
N TYR A 230 -16.69 -4.03 30.51
CA TYR A 230 -17.86 -4.37 29.70
C TYR A 230 -18.15 -3.26 28.66
N ASN A 231 -18.33 -3.64 27.39
CA ASN A 231 -18.50 -2.73 26.23
C ASN A 231 -17.30 -1.84 25.84
N TYR A 232 -16.10 -2.03 26.42
CA TYR A 232 -14.89 -1.31 26.03
C TYR A 232 -13.84 -2.24 25.41
N HIS A 233 -12.92 -1.64 24.62
CA HIS A 233 -11.79 -2.39 24.07
C HIS A 233 -10.86 -2.90 25.18
N GLN A 234 -10.41 -4.15 25.07
CA GLN A 234 -9.47 -4.72 26.02
C GLN A 234 -8.13 -3.98 25.99
N THR A 235 -7.67 -3.57 27.16
CA THR A 235 -6.37 -2.93 27.37
C THR A 235 -5.40 -3.89 28.03
N ILE A 236 -4.11 -3.63 27.82
CA ILE A 236 -3.01 -4.41 28.36
C ILE A 236 -2.04 -3.45 29.02
N THR A 237 -1.77 -3.68 30.29
CA THR A 237 -0.74 -2.97 31.05
C THR A 237 0.53 -3.82 31.05
N PHE A 238 1.66 -3.21 30.67
CA PHE A 238 2.93 -3.90 30.56
C PHE A 238 4.10 -3.08 31.09
N GLU A 239 5.11 -3.78 31.61
CA GLU A 239 6.41 -3.17 31.93
C GLU A 239 7.14 -2.84 30.63
N HIS A 240 7.64 -1.61 30.51
CA HIS A 240 8.37 -1.14 29.34
C HIS A 240 9.84 -1.56 29.34
N TYR A 241 10.30 -2.02 28.19
CA TYR A 241 11.68 -2.35 27.89
C TYR A 241 12.19 -1.54 26.70
N THR A 242 13.39 -1.01 26.83
CA THR A 242 14.08 -0.25 25.78
C THR A 242 15.01 -1.14 24.99
N TYR A 243 15.16 -0.80 23.72
CA TYR A 243 16.15 -1.40 22.84
C TYR A 243 17.56 -0.94 23.21
N ILE A 244 18.54 -1.87 23.15
CA ILE A 244 19.96 -1.59 23.39
C ILE A 244 20.68 -1.37 22.05
N PRO A 245 21.02 -0.12 21.66
CA PRO A 245 21.70 0.17 20.40
C PRO A 245 23.15 -0.32 20.40
N GLU A 246 23.80 -0.38 21.56
CA GLU A 246 25.18 -0.87 21.73
C GLU A 246 25.33 -2.39 21.49
N SER A 247 24.24 -3.10 21.20
CA SER A 247 24.30 -4.50 20.76
C SER A 247 25.02 -4.73 19.42
N HIS A 248 25.44 -3.65 18.76
CA HIS A 248 26.02 -3.66 17.40
C HIS A 248 27.54 -3.53 17.32
N HIS A 249 28.25 -3.52 18.45
CA HIS A 249 29.72 -3.48 18.42
C HIS A 249 30.26 -4.85 17.96
N THR A 250 30.41 -5.05 16.64
CA THR A 250 31.51 -5.81 15.95
C THR A 250 31.18 -6.41 14.57
N SER A 251 29.95 -6.34 14.02
CA SER A 251 29.68 -6.98 12.70
C SER A 251 28.95 -6.09 11.68
N ASN A 252 29.73 -5.24 11.00
CA ASN A 252 29.27 -4.50 9.81
C ASN A 252 28.85 -5.41 8.63
N ASN A 253 29.12 -6.73 8.71
CA ASN A 253 28.82 -7.70 7.65
C ASN A 253 27.41 -8.31 7.72
N LEU A 254 26.62 -8.02 8.76
CA LEU A 254 25.26 -8.54 8.91
C LEU A 254 24.22 -7.55 8.39
N THR A 255 23.33 -8.04 7.52
CA THR A 255 22.14 -7.30 7.07
C THR A 255 21.23 -6.99 8.27
N PRO A 256 20.42 -5.91 8.24
CA PRO A 256 19.52 -5.56 9.34
C PRO A 256 18.64 -6.72 9.83
N ARG A 257 18.21 -7.61 8.91
CA ARG A 257 17.40 -8.81 9.17
C ARG A 257 18.13 -9.93 9.93
N SER A 258 19.45 -9.88 10.00
CA SER A 258 20.28 -10.89 10.66
C SER A 258 20.82 -10.43 12.02
N ARG A 259 20.49 -9.21 12.47
CA ARG A 259 21.04 -8.60 13.68
C ARG A 259 20.16 -8.84 14.92
N PRO A 260 20.64 -9.50 15.97
CA PRO A 260 19.83 -9.79 17.16
C PRO A 260 19.35 -8.51 17.87
N THR A 261 18.10 -8.51 18.33
CA THR A 261 17.51 -7.41 19.12
C THR A 261 17.66 -7.72 20.62
N TYR A 262 18.32 -6.83 21.35
CA TYR A 262 18.46 -6.93 22.81
C TYR A 262 17.67 -5.84 23.53
N LEU A 263 17.11 -6.20 24.67
CA LEU A 263 16.20 -5.38 25.47
C LEU A 263 16.70 -5.25 26.91
N SER A 264 16.58 -4.05 27.46
CA SER A 264 16.84 -3.71 28.86
C SER A 264 15.60 -3.09 29.51
N LYS A 265 15.47 -3.22 30.83
CA LYS A 265 14.34 -2.61 31.55
C LYS A 265 14.41 -1.09 31.45
N CYS A 266 13.31 -0.45 31.09
CA CYS A 266 13.23 1.01 31.09
C CYS A 266 13.22 1.54 32.52
N THR A 267 14.08 2.54 32.80
CA THR A 267 14.20 3.18 34.12
C THR A 267 13.26 4.36 34.34
N GLY A 268 12.34 4.61 33.40
CA GLY A 268 11.42 5.74 33.39
C GLY A 268 11.48 6.49 32.06
N CYS A 269 10.33 6.76 31.47
CA CYS A 269 10.22 7.57 30.26
C CYS A 269 8.90 8.35 30.23
N VAL A 270 8.76 9.29 29.31
CA VAL A 270 7.56 10.13 29.16
C VAL A 270 6.30 9.31 28.89
N LEU A 271 6.44 8.10 28.35
CA LEU A 271 5.33 7.19 28.08
C LEU A 271 4.85 6.44 29.34
N SER A 272 5.58 6.55 30.45
CA SER A 272 5.20 5.89 31.69
C SER A 272 3.95 6.53 32.27
N GLU A 273 2.95 5.71 32.55
CA GLU A 273 1.77 6.13 33.29
C GLU A 273 2.02 6.07 34.80
N ASN A 274 1.45 7.01 35.55
CA ASN A 274 1.40 6.97 37.01
C ASN A 274 0.30 6.00 37.46
N ASN A 275 0.58 4.70 37.37
CA ASN A 275 -0.36 3.64 37.74
C ASN A 275 -0.21 3.21 39.20
N ILE A 276 -1.20 2.48 39.73
CA ILE A 276 -1.19 1.89 41.10
C ILE A 276 0.07 1.04 41.33
N TYR A 277 0.63 0.44 40.27
CA TYR A 277 1.88 -0.32 40.27
C TYR A 277 3.15 0.53 40.46
N ASN A 278 3.04 1.85 40.29
CA ASN A 278 4.14 2.81 40.43
C ASN A 278 4.30 3.33 41.87
N ASN A 279 3.43 2.92 42.80
CA ASN A 279 3.53 3.26 44.23
C ASN A 279 4.67 2.55 44.96
N ASN A 280 5.33 1.59 44.31
CA ASN A 280 6.56 0.99 44.82
C ASN A 280 7.76 1.70 44.18
N THR A 281 8.72 2.04 45.03
CA THR A 281 10.00 2.75 44.81
C THR A 281 10.97 2.14 43.79
N LEU A 282 10.49 1.29 42.88
CA LEU A 282 11.28 0.67 41.83
C LEU A 282 11.10 1.50 40.57
N HIS A 283 12.21 2.00 40.01
CA HIS A 283 12.29 2.71 38.72
C HIS A 283 11.78 1.84 37.54
N THR A 284 10.47 1.58 37.48
CA THR A 284 9.84 0.66 36.54
C THR A 284 8.77 1.39 35.76
N CYS A 285 8.99 1.54 34.47
CA CYS A 285 8.05 2.18 33.56
C CYS A 285 6.91 1.22 33.19
N TYR A 286 5.66 1.66 33.34
CA TYR A 286 4.47 0.92 32.89
C TYR A 286 3.73 1.70 31.81
N ILE A 287 3.21 0.99 30.81
CA ILE A 287 2.47 1.55 29.69
C ILE A 287 1.20 0.73 29.49
N THR A 288 0.09 1.39 29.17
CA THR A 288 -1.16 0.73 28.81
C THR A 288 -1.46 0.92 27.31
N SER A 289 -1.80 -0.16 26.61
CA SER A 289 -2.19 -0.10 25.20
C SER A 289 -3.37 -1.02 24.88
N LEU A 290 -4.01 -0.81 23.72
CA LEU A 290 -5.09 -1.68 23.24
C LEU A 290 -4.54 -3.06 22.83
N SER A 291 -5.20 -4.12 23.28
CA SER A 291 -4.79 -5.51 23.03
C SER A 291 -4.62 -5.83 21.54
N ASN A 292 -5.54 -5.35 20.71
CA ASN A 292 -5.55 -5.56 19.26
C ASN A 292 -4.37 -4.90 18.51
N SER A 293 -3.66 -3.97 19.15
CA SER A 293 -2.50 -3.28 18.60
C SER A 293 -1.17 -3.91 19.01
N THR A 294 -1.20 -4.96 19.83
CA THR A 294 -0.02 -5.63 20.38
C THR A 294 0.27 -6.95 19.69
N ILE A 295 1.54 -7.24 19.44
CA ILE A 295 2.00 -8.54 18.91
C ILE A 295 2.79 -9.29 19.98
N ILE A 296 2.57 -10.60 20.10
CA ILE A 296 3.33 -11.45 21.01
C ILE A 296 4.72 -11.71 20.43
N ILE A 297 5.74 -11.51 21.24
CA ILE A 297 7.13 -11.77 20.89
C ILE A 297 7.72 -12.85 21.79
N ASN A 298 8.65 -13.62 21.23
CA ASN A 298 9.38 -14.64 21.99
C ASN A 298 10.73 -14.08 22.42
N VAL A 299 11.00 -14.14 23.71
CA VAL A 299 12.16 -13.51 24.33
C VAL A 299 12.87 -14.52 25.23
N SER A 300 14.19 -14.53 25.19
CA SER A 300 15.05 -15.34 26.06
C SER A 300 15.94 -14.44 26.91
N LYS A 301 16.32 -14.89 28.11
CA LYS A 301 17.30 -14.18 28.94
C LYS A 301 18.68 -14.30 28.28
N SER A 302 19.37 -13.17 28.16
CA SER A 302 20.73 -13.09 27.63
C SER A 302 21.75 -13.10 28.77
N ASN A 303 22.88 -13.77 28.57
CA ASN A 303 24.03 -13.73 29.48
C ASN A 303 25.00 -12.58 29.17
N LEU A 304 24.80 -11.87 28.05
CA LEU A 304 25.61 -10.72 27.68
C LEU A 304 25.43 -9.57 28.67
N THR A 305 26.50 -8.81 28.88
CA THR A 305 26.54 -7.63 29.72
C THR A 305 26.76 -6.40 28.86
N PHE A 306 25.91 -5.39 29.03
CA PHE A 306 26.11 -4.08 28.43
C PHE A 306 26.39 -3.08 29.57
N PRO A 307 27.50 -2.33 29.51
CA PRO A 307 28.00 -1.52 30.64
C PRO A 307 26.99 -0.46 31.10
N ASN A 308 26.20 0.07 30.17
CA ASN A 308 25.23 1.14 30.44
C ASN A 308 23.82 0.63 30.82
N TYR A 309 23.61 -0.69 30.92
CA TYR A 309 22.27 -1.26 31.07
C TYR A 309 22.16 -2.22 32.26
N LYS A 310 21.09 -2.03 33.05
CA LYS A 310 20.80 -2.87 34.22
C LYS A 310 20.35 -4.27 33.80
N LYS A 311 20.90 -5.30 34.44
CA LYS A 311 20.44 -6.69 34.32
C LYS A 311 19.00 -6.84 34.89
N PRO A 312 18.20 -7.79 34.39
CA PRO A 312 18.50 -8.76 33.33
C PRO A 312 18.31 -8.20 31.91
N ILE A 313 19.17 -8.64 30.98
CA ILE A 313 19.08 -8.33 29.55
C ILE A 313 18.35 -9.47 28.84
N TYR A 314 17.55 -9.11 27.85
CA TYR A 314 16.73 -10.05 27.10
C TYR A 314 17.03 -10.01 25.60
N LYS A 315 16.90 -11.14 24.91
CA LYS A 315 17.13 -11.30 23.46
C LYS A 315 15.85 -11.77 22.77
N CYS A 316 15.41 -11.07 21.72
CA CYS A 316 14.28 -11.49 20.89
C CYS A 316 14.68 -12.68 20.00
N ILE A 317 13.93 -13.78 20.09
CA ILE A 317 14.22 -15.06 19.40
C ILE A 317 13.70 -15.05 17.95
N LYS A 318 12.59 -14.34 17.70
CA LYS A 318 12.02 -14.13 16.35
C LYS A 318 11.95 -12.65 16.06
N GLN A 319 12.59 -12.23 14.98
CA GLN A 319 12.43 -10.88 14.44
C GLN A 319 11.15 -10.86 13.62
N PHE A 320 10.13 -10.18 14.14
CA PHE A 320 9.01 -9.78 13.30
C PHE A 320 9.49 -8.56 12.53
N THR A 321 9.52 -8.68 11.21
CA THR A 321 9.78 -7.57 10.31
C THR A 321 8.93 -6.40 10.78
N THR A 322 9.56 -5.28 11.10
CA THR A 322 8.89 -4.00 11.23
C THR A 322 7.95 -3.86 10.04
N ILE A 323 6.67 -3.74 10.34
CA ILE A 323 5.63 -3.41 9.36
C ILE A 323 6.10 -2.10 8.73
N GLN A 324 6.55 -2.17 7.48
CA GLN A 324 6.84 -1.02 6.62
C GLN A 324 5.62 -0.72 5.78
#